data_AF-A0A2T1GFJ5-F1
#
_entry.id   AF-A0A2T1GFJ5-F1
#
_cell.length_a   1.000
_cell.length_b   1.000
_cell.length_c   1.000
_cell.angle_alpha   90.00
_cell.angle_beta   90.00
_cell.angle_gamma   90.00
#
_symmetry.space_group_name_H-M   'P 1'
#
loop_
_entity.id
_entity.type
_entity.pdbx_description
1 polymer ?
#
loop_
_entity_poly.entity_id
_entity_poly.type
_entity_poly.pdbx_seq_one_letter_code
_entity_poly.pdbx_strand_id
1 'polypeptide(L)'
;MAWVFSLSAECGTEQSQTEKFANHFRDLTWTIDNGIQSQCQVDIFTDVEGNWWCRVCPSGLSQIGIDAPESAYLMTELGILLYQRLRFAPPFRYGIVGVEVDEFRTYSESICDPTVANLAGIVVDRDMWQLLGSPSALRSFATGYFWKPYEGEVYKPLVTSFELKHKMSELLMAA
;
A
#
# COMPACT_ATOMS: atom_id res chain seq x y z
N MET A 1 -18.06 12.11 -7.76
CA MET A 1 -16.60 11.89 -7.68
C MET A 1 -16.40 10.46 -7.26
N ALA A 2 -15.52 9.74 -7.95
CA ALA A 2 -15.21 8.35 -7.62
C ALA A 2 -14.03 8.33 -6.64
N TRP A 3 -14.17 7.63 -5.51
CA TRP A 3 -13.09 7.38 -4.57
C TRP A 3 -12.28 6.17 -5.06
N VAL A 4 -10.96 6.32 -5.16
CA VAL A 4 -10.05 5.29 -5.66
C VAL A 4 -9.31 4.63 -4.50
N PHE A 5 -9.45 3.32 -4.37
CA PHE A 5 -8.61 2.52 -3.48
C PHE A 5 -7.42 1.98 -4.26
N SER A 6 -6.21 2.30 -3.82
CA SER A 6 -4.99 1.98 -4.55
C SER A 6 -3.81 1.70 -3.60
N LEU A 7 -2.81 1.00 -4.12
CA LEU A 7 -1.44 1.08 -3.62
C LEU A 7 -0.76 2.21 -4.39
N SER A 8 -0.16 3.15 -3.68
CA SER A 8 0.67 4.20 -4.25
C SER A 8 2.09 4.04 -3.73
N ALA A 9 3.06 3.91 -4.63
CA ALA A 9 4.46 3.72 -4.30
C ALA A 9 5.34 4.68 -5.11
N GLU A 10 6.32 5.27 -4.42
CA GLU A 10 7.29 6.17 -5.00
C GLU A 10 8.61 5.40 -5.21
N CYS A 11 9.12 5.40 -6.45
CA CYS A 11 10.13 4.45 -6.93
C CYS A 11 11.48 5.08 -7.30
N GLY A 12 11.69 6.36 -7.01
CA GLY A 12 12.95 7.05 -7.32
C GLY A 12 12.85 8.00 -8.51
N THR A 13 14.01 8.44 -8.98
CA THR A 13 14.15 9.30 -10.16
C THR A 13 14.34 8.49 -11.46
N GLU A 14 14.41 7.16 -11.36
CA GLU A 14 14.66 6.28 -12.50
C GLU A 14 13.39 5.56 -12.98
N GLN A 15 12.89 5.95 -14.16
CA GLN A 15 11.72 5.32 -14.79
C GLN A 15 11.85 3.78 -14.87
N SER A 16 13.04 3.27 -15.18
CA SER A 16 13.25 1.82 -15.37
C SER A 16 13.02 1.01 -14.09
N GLN A 17 13.20 1.61 -12.91
CA GLN A 17 12.90 0.95 -11.63
C GLN A 17 11.38 0.89 -11.43
N THR A 18 10.69 1.99 -11.68
CA THR A 18 9.22 2.09 -11.62
C THR A 18 8.55 1.14 -12.61
N GLU A 19 9.09 0.96 -13.81
CA GLU A 19 8.58 -0.01 -14.79
C GLU A 19 8.72 -1.45 -14.30
N LYS A 20 9.84 -1.81 -13.66
CA LYS A 20 10.00 -3.13 -13.04
C LYS A 20 9.00 -3.33 -11.92
N PHE A 21 8.85 -2.32 -11.06
CA PHE A 21 7.87 -2.32 -9.98
C PHE A 21 6.45 -2.51 -10.54
N ALA A 22 6.07 -1.74 -11.55
CA ALA A 22 4.77 -1.84 -12.21
C ALA A 22 4.52 -3.23 -12.82
N ASN A 23 5.54 -3.81 -13.48
CA ASN A 23 5.46 -5.16 -14.04
C ASN A 23 5.24 -6.26 -12.99
N HIS A 24 5.68 -6.05 -11.73
CA HIS A 24 5.44 -6.99 -10.63
C HIS A 24 3.96 -7.12 -10.25
N PHE A 25 3.19 -6.07 -10.50
CA PHE A 25 1.75 -5.98 -10.23
C PHE A 25 0.88 -6.14 -11.48
N ARG A 26 1.48 -6.09 -12.67
CA ARG A 26 0.76 -6.22 -13.93
C ARG A 26 0.16 -7.63 -14.06
N ASP A 27 -1.05 -7.69 -14.61
CA ASP A 27 -1.83 -8.91 -14.85
C ASP A 27 -2.15 -9.72 -13.59
N LEU A 28 -1.96 -9.15 -12.40
CA LEU A 28 -2.42 -9.78 -11.16
C LEU A 28 -3.94 -9.83 -11.14
N THR A 29 -4.45 -11.03 -10.92
CA THR A 29 -5.87 -11.28 -10.69
C THR A 29 -6.01 -12.05 -9.39
N TRP A 30 -6.81 -11.51 -8.48
CA TRP A 30 -7.17 -12.18 -7.23
C TRP A 30 -8.64 -12.56 -7.27
N THR A 31 -8.95 -13.72 -6.67
CA THR A 31 -10.32 -14.07 -6.34
C THR A 31 -10.51 -13.71 -4.87
N ILE A 32 -11.30 -12.67 -4.61
CA ILE A 32 -11.63 -12.22 -3.25
C ILE A 32 -12.76 -13.08 -2.67
N ASP A 33 -12.96 -13.02 -1.35
CA ASP A 33 -13.79 -14.00 -0.63
C ASP A 33 -15.27 -14.03 -1.08
N ASN A 34 -15.77 -12.98 -1.74
CA ASN A 34 -17.12 -12.94 -2.33
C ASN A 34 -17.20 -13.57 -3.75
N GLY A 35 -16.12 -14.15 -4.25
CA GLY A 35 -16.01 -14.78 -5.57
C GLY A 35 -15.80 -13.81 -6.73
N ILE A 36 -15.70 -12.49 -6.47
CA ILE A 36 -15.39 -11.50 -7.50
C ILE A 36 -13.92 -11.64 -7.91
N GLN A 37 -13.65 -11.57 -9.21
CA GLN A 37 -12.28 -11.42 -9.70
C GLN A 37 -11.88 -9.95 -9.67
N SER A 38 -10.85 -9.64 -8.89
CA SER A 38 -10.23 -8.33 -8.82
C SER A 38 -8.96 -8.35 -9.66
N GLN A 39 -8.93 -7.58 -10.74
CA GLN A 39 -7.76 -7.39 -11.59
C GLN A 39 -7.07 -6.09 -11.19
N CYS A 40 -5.74 -6.14 -11.04
CA CYS A 40 -4.94 -4.94 -10.78
C CYS A 40 -4.68 -4.17 -12.06
N GLN A 41 -5.08 -2.90 -12.08
CA GLN A 41 -4.63 -1.92 -13.06
C GLN A 41 -3.41 -1.19 -12.51
N VAL A 42 -2.43 -0.94 -13.36
CA VAL A 42 -1.15 -0.33 -12.96
C VAL A 42 -0.88 0.89 -13.81
N ASP A 43 -0.66 2.03 -13.16
CA ASP A 43 -0.32 3.31 -13.79
C ASP A 43 1.05 3.78 -13.32
N ILE A 44 1.82 4.37 -14.24
CA ILE A 44 3.10 5.01 -13.96
C ILE A 44 2.98 6.49 -14.30
N PHE A 45 3.42 7.36 -13.39
CA PHE A 45 3.40 8.81 -13.58
C PHE A 45 4.55 9.47 -12.80
N THR A 46 4.68 10.78 -12.94
CA THR A 46 5.70 11.58 -12.24
C THR A 46 5.05 12.68 -11.43
N ASP A 47 5.57 12.94 -10.23
CA ASP A 47 5.16 14.08 -9.42
C ASP A 47 5.79 15.40 -9.88
N VAL A 48 5.48 16.49 -9.17
CA VAL A 48 6.02 17.83 -9.42
C VAL A 48 7.53 17.97 -9.19
N GLU A 49 8.15 17.03 -8.49
CA GLU A 49 9.60 16.96 -8.25
C GLU A 49 10.33 16.12 -9.31
N GLY A 50 9.59 15.47 -10.20
CA GLY A 50 10.11 14.55 -11.21
C GLY A 50 10.45 13.17 -10.65
N ASN A 51 9.98 12.82 -9.46
CA ASN A 51 10.06 11.45 -8.97
C ASN A 51 9.02 10.57 -9.68
N TRP A 52 9.37 9.32 -9.93
CA TRP A 52 8.50 8.36 -10.57
C TRP A 52 7.68 7.57 -9.56
N TRP A 53 6.40 7.47 -9.86
CA TRP A 53 5.42 6.79 -9.04
C TRP A 53 4.78 5.64 -9.79
N CYS A 54 4.40 4.63 -9.02
CA CYS A 54 3.56 3.54 -9.48
C CYS A 54 2.30 3.47 -8.63
N ARG A 55 1.14 3.52 -9.30
CA ARG A 55 -0.16 3.28 -8.68
C ARG A 55 -0.71 1.94 -9.13
N VAL A 56 -1.25 1.17 -8.19
CA VAL A 56 -1.89 -0.12 -8.44
C VAL A 56 -3.32 -0.07 -7.90
N CYS A 57 -4.29 -0.10 -8.81
CA CYS A 57 -5.72 -0.03 -8.51
C CYS A 57 -6.36 -1.40 -8.72
N PRO A 58 -6.76 -2.13 -7.66
CA PRO A 58 -7.57 -3.33 -7.80
C PRO A 58 -8.99 -2.98 -8.29
N SER A 59 -9.52 -3.77 -9.24
CA SER A 59 -10.88 -3.62 -9.75
C SER A 59 -11.92 -4.29 -8.84
N GLY A 60 -13.20 -4.03 -9.10
CA GLY A 60 -14.31 -4.67 -8.36
C GLY A 60 -14.62 -4.05 -7.00
N LEU A 61 -14.07 -2.86 -6.73
CA LEU A 61 -14.31 -2.08 -5.51
C LEU A 61 -15.37 -1.00 -5.72
N SER A 62 -15.98 -0.59 -4.60
CA SER A 62 -16.89 0.56 -4.54
C SER A 62 -16.17 1.85 -4.96
N GLN A 63 -16.76 2.58 -5.91
CA GLN A 63 -16.27 3.90 -6.33
C GLN A 63 -16.83 5.03 -5.47
N ILE A 64 -17.64 4.75 -4.44
CA ILE A 64 -18.13 5.78 -3.51
C ILE A 64 -17.40 5.74 -2.17
N GLY A 65 -16.30 4.96 -2.10
CA GLY A 65 -15.50 4.76 -0.91
C GLY A 65 -16.13 3.71 0.01
N ILE A 66 -15.95 3.92 1.31
CA ILE A 66 -16.37 2.98 2.35
C ILE A 66 -17.67 3.46 2.97
N ASP A 67 -18.78 3.02 2.40
CA ASP A 67 -20.13 3.39 2.82
C ASP A 67 -20.83 2.27 3.62
N ALA A 68 -20.31 1.05 3.56
CA ALA A 68 -20.86 -0.13 4.23
C ALA A 68 -19.76 -1.07 4.78
N PRO A 69 -20.06 -1.87 5.83
CA PRO A 69 -19.12 -2.85 6.37
C PRO A 69 -18.55 -3.83 5.32
N GLU A 70 -19.35 -4.20 4.33
CA GLU A 70 -18.96 -5.09 3.24
C GLU A 70 -17.88 -4.44 2.36
N SER A 71 -18.03 -3.15 2.04
CA SER A 71 -17.02 -2.39 1.29
C SER A 71 -15.70 -2.30 2.07
N ALA A 72 -15.79 -2.08 3.39
CA ALA A 72 -14.63 -2.03 4.28
C ALA A 72 -13.90 -3.37 4.37
N TYR A 73 -14.66 -4.47 4.40
CA TYR A 73 -14.13 -5.83 4.38
C TYR A 73 -13.33 -6.06 3.10
N LEU A 74 -13.92 -5.80 1.93
CA LEU A 74 -13.28 -6.05 0.64
C LEU A 74 -12.03 -5.18 0.44
N MET A 75 -12.10 -3.91 0.81
CA MET A 75 -10.93 -3.01 0.74
C MET A 75 -9.82 -3.45 1.71
N THR A 76 -10.16 -3.92 2.91
CA THR A 76 -9.17 -4.45 3.85
C THR A 76 -8.54 -5.74 3.33
N GLU A 77 -9.34 -6.65 2.77
CA GLU A 77 -8.85 -7.89 2.16
C GLU A 77 -7.83 -7.60 1.06
N LEU A 78 -8.21 -6.74 0.11
CA LEU A 78 -7.33 -6.31 -0.98
C LEU A 78 -6.11 -5.54 -0.47
N GLY A 79 -6.27 -4.74 0.58
CA GLY A 79 -5.16 -4.07 1.25
C GLY A 79 -4.12 -5.05 1.76
N ILE A 80 -4.55 -6.10 2.46
CA ILE A 80 -3.65 -7.17 2.93
C ILE A 80 -2.96 -7.87 1.76
N LEU A 81 -3.69 -8.21 0.70
CA LEU A 81 -3.12 -8.86 -0.50
C LEU A 81 -2.09 -7.97 -1.19
N LEU A 82 -2.35 -6.66 -1.30
CA LEU A 82 -1.42 -5.68 -1.84
C LEU A 82 -0.14 -5.62 -0.99
N TYR A 83 -0.25 -5.53 0.33
CA TYR A 83 0.94 -5.54 1.19
C TYR A 83 1.70 -6.87 1.12
N GLN A 84 1.02 -8.02 1.09
CA GLN A 84 1.66 -9.32 0.89
C GLN A 84 2.46 -9.35 -0.40
N ARG A 85 1.93 -8.78 -1.49
CA ARG A 85 2.63 -8.71 -2.78
C ARG A 85 3.76 -7.68 -2.78
N LEU A 86 3.58 -6.55 -2.10
CA LEU A 86 4.55 -5.47 -1.97
C LEU A 86 5.85 -5.93 -1.30
N ARG A 87 5.78 -6.91 -0.39
CA ARG A 87 6.97 -7.51 0.23
C ARG A 87 7.98 -8.10 -0.74
N PHE A 88 7.51 -8.56 -1.89
CA PHE A 88 8.32 -9.17 -2.94
C PHE A 88 8.54 -8.22 -4.13
N ALA A 89 8.12 -6.96 -3.99
CA ALA A 89 8.24 -6.01 -5.06
C ALA A 89 9.70 -5.63 -5.32
N PRO A 90 10.04 -5.19 -6.55
CA PRO A 90 11.28 -4.47 -6.84
C PRO A 90 11.46 -3.25 -5.94
N PRO A 91 12.67 -2.66 -5.88
CA PRO A 91 12.95 -1.53 -5.00
C PRO A 91 12.02 -0.33 -5.19
N PHE A 92 11.63 0.30 -4.08
CA PHE A 92 10.85 1.53 -3.97
C PHE A 92 11.29 2.30 -2.71
N ARG A 93 11.06 3.61 -2.63
CA ARG A 93 11.44 4.43 -1.45
C ARG A 93 10.38 4.40 -0.36
N TYR A 94 9.11 4.53 -0.74
CA TYR A 94 7.99 4.31 0.17
C TYR A 94 6.71 3.98 -0.58
N GLY A 95 5.74 3.43 0.13
CA GLY A 95 4.42 3.16 -0.41
C GLY A 95 3.37 2.97 0.67
N ILE A 96 2.12 3.20 0.29
CA ILE A 96 0.96 3.07 1.17
C ILE A 96 -0.24 2.57 0.37
N VAL A 97 -1.07 1.77 1.01
CA VAL A 97 -2.35 1.30 0.47
C VAL A 97 -3.48 2.00 1.23
N GLY A 98 -4.44 2.54 0.49
CA GLY A 98 -5.62 3.16 1.07
C GLY A 98 -6.53 3.79 0.02
N VAL A 99 -7.56 4.49 0.50
CA VAL A 99 -8.43 5.31 -0.33
C VAL A 99 -7.78 6.68 -0.55
N GLU A 100 -7.74 7.14 -1.80
CA GLU A 100 -7.18 8.45 -2.21
C GLU A 100 -5.72 8.64 -1.77
N VAL A 101 -4.89 7.62 -1.98
CA VAL A 101 -3.45 7.68 -1.67
C VAL A 101 -2.58 8.04 -2.88
N ASP A 102 -3.21 8.47 -3.97
CA ASP A 102 -2.54 8.90 -5.19
C ASP A 102 -1.78 10.20 -4.93
N GLU A 103 -0.47 10.22 -5.21
CA GLU A 103 0.41 11.37 -4.91
C GLU A 103 0.22 11.93 -3.49
N PHE A 104 -0.04 11.06 -2.49
CA PHE A 104 -0.41 11.47 -1.15
C PHE A 104 0.51 12.58 -0.59
N ARG A 105 1.82 12.44 -0.81
CA ARG A 105 2.88 13.42 -0.50
C ARG A 105 4.11 13.17 -1.37
N THR A 106 4.88 14.21 -1.68
CA THR A 106 6.18 14.02 -2.35
C THR A 106 7.23 13.44 -1.41
N TYR A 107 8.36 12.98 -1.95
CA TYR A 107 9.46 12.45 -1.15
C TYR A 107 10.01 13.51 -0.18
N SER A 108 10.20 14.74 -0.64
CA SER A 108 10.74 15.83 0.19
C SER A 108 9.77 16.21 1.32
N GLU A 109 8.48 16.29 1.05
CA GLU A 109 7.45 16.52 2.06
C GLU A 109 7.42 15.41 3.10
N SER A 110 7.60 14.16 2.65
CA SER A 110 7.48 12.99 3.51
C SER A 110 8.63 12.88 4.51
N ILE A 111 9.86 13.21 4.12
CA ILE A 111 11.02 13.21 5.04
C ILE A 111 11.02 14.42 5.98
N CYS A 112 10.36 15.53 5.61
CA CYS A 112 10.26 16.72 6.44
C CYS A 112 9.13 16.64 7.48
N ASP A 113 8.15 15.75 7.29
CA ASP A 113 7.05 15.55 8.21
C ASP A 113 7.18 14.23 8.99
N PRO A 114 7.61 14.27 10.26
CA PRO A 114 7.75 13.06 11.08
C PRO A 114 6.41 12.34 11.33
N THR A 115 5.26 12.98 11.08
CA THR A 115 3.96 12.34 11.21
C THR A 115 3.71 11.28 10.15
N VAL A 116 4.46 11.26 9.04
CA VAL A 116 4.35 10.23 8.00
C VAL A 116 4.62 8.84 8.56
N ALA A 117 5.58 8.71 9.49
CA ALA A 117 5.85 7.43 10.17
C ALA A 117 4.68 6.93 11.03
N ASN A 118 3.71 7.79 11.36
CA ASN A 118 2.53 7.42 12.13
C ASN A 118 1.36 6.94 11.28
N LEU A 119 1.45 6.98 9.94
CA LEU A 119 0.39 6.52 9.06
C LEU A 119 0.32 4.99 9.07
N ALA A 120 -0.84 4.43 9.40
CA ALA A 120 -1.03 2.99 9.38
C ALA A 120 -0.90 2.47 7.94
N GLY A 121 -0.09 1.42 7.75
CA GLY A 121 0.19 0.85 6.44
C GLY A 121 1.38 1.46 5.70
N ILE A 122 1.95 2.58 6.15
CA ILE A 122 3.13 3.16 5.47
C ILE A 122 4.28 2.16 5.48
N VAL A 123 4.87 1.93 4.29
CA VAL A 123 6.10 1.16 4.10
C VAL A 123 7.16 2.13 3.60
N VAL A 124 8.33 2.12 4.21
CA VAL A 124 9.48 2.95 3.84
C VAL A 124 10.71 2.08 3.71
N ASP A 125 11.63 2.47 2.83
CA ASP A 125 12.94 1.86 2.73
C ASP A 125 13.83 2.25 3.92
N ARG A 126 15.02 1.66 3.97
CA ARG A 126 16.00 1.90 5.05
C ARG A 126 16.46 3.34 5.10
N ASP A 127 16.69 3.96 3.95
CA ASP A 127 17.28 5.29 3.87
C ASP A 127 16.27 6.34 4.36
N MET A 128 15.01 6.23 3.92
CA MET A 128 13.92 7.05 4.41
C MET A 128 13.63 6.80 5.90
N TRP A 129 13.66 5.54 6.36
CA TRP A 129 13.50 5.23 7.78
C TRP A 129 14.57 5.93 8.65
N GLN A 130 15.83 5.97 8.18
CA GLN A 130 16.90 6.69 8.86
C GLN A 130 16.68 8.20 8.84
N LEU A 131 16.26 8.77 7.71
CA LEU A 131 15.94 10.20 7.57
C LEU A 131 14.80 10.63 8.49
N LEU A 132 13.80 9.76 8.70
CA LEU A 132 12.70 9.97 9.64
C LEU A 132 13.12 9.84 11.12
N GLY A 133 14.40 9.63 11.40
CA GLY A 133 14.92 9.51 12.77
C GLY A 133 14.79 8.10 13.35
N SER A 134 14.68 7.06 12.51
CA SER A 134 14.60 5.66 12.92
C SER A 134 13.48 5.37 13.95
N PRO A 135 12.22 5.73 13.65
CA PRO A 135 11.12 5.61 14.60
C PRO A 135 10.91 4.14 15.01
N SER A 136 10.85 3.89 16.31
CA SER A 136 10.61 2.56 16.89
C SER A 136 9.21 2.02 16.64
N ALA A 137 8.28 2.87 16.19
CA ALA A 137 6.93 2.48 15.78
C ALA A 137 6.91 1.67 14.48
N LEU A 138 7.93 1.84 13.62
CA LEU A 138 8.06 1.08 12.39
C LEU A 138 8.80 -0.24 12.65
N ARG A 139 8.28 -1.33 12.09
CA ARG A 139 8.83 -2.68 12.26
C ARG A 139 9.32 -3.24 10.92
N SER A 140 10.10 -4.33 10.96
CA SER A 140 10.54 -5.03 9.74
C SER A 140 9.34 -5.39 8.86
N PHE A 141 9.45 -5.11 7.56
CA PHE A 141 8.47 -5.50 6.54
C PHE A 141 9.05 -6.50 5.55
N ALA A 142 10.21 -6.16 5.00
CA ALA A 142 11.01 -6.99 4.11
C ALA A 142 12.48 -6.58 4.29
N THR A 143 13.42 -7.29 3.66
CA THR A 143 14.85 -6.94 3.77
C THR A 143 15.08 -5.51 3.30
N GLY A 144 15.44 -4.63 4.24
CA GLY A 144 15.68 -3.20 3.95
C GLY A 144 14.43 -2.31 3.99
N TYR A 145 13.27 -2.85 4.39
CA TYR A 145 12.02 -2.10 4.50
C TYR A 145 11.42 -2.15 5.90
N PHE A 146 10.84 -1.03 6.30
CA PHE A 146 10.18 -0.85 7.57
C PHE A 146 8.75 -0.36 7.35
N TRP A 147 7.81 -0.78 8.17
CA TRP A 147 6.42 -0.38 8.02
C TRP A 147 5.69 -0.21 9.34
N LYS A 148 4.62 0.58 9.31
CA LYS A 148 3.59 0.56 10.36
C LYS A 148 2.51 -0.40 9.90
N PRO A 149 2.17 -1.45 10.68
CA PRO A 149 1.12 -2.38 10.30
C PRO A 149 -0.18 -1.67 9.93
N TYR A 150 -0.79 -2.13 8.85
CA TYR A 150 -2.09 -1.68 8.41
C TYR A 150 -3.17 -2.04 9.44
N GLU A 151 -4.01 -1.08 9.81
CA GLU A 151 -5.03 -1.24 10.87
C GLU A 151 -6.41 -1.63 10.33
N GLY A 152 -6.53 -1.77 9.00
CA GLY A 152 -7.81 -1.99 8.32
C GLY A 152 -8.65 -0.72 8.22
N GLU A 153 -9.77 -0.83 7.51
CA GLU A 153 -10.63 0.31 7.22
C GLU A 153 -11.58 0.69 8.37
N VAL A 154 -12.27 1.84 8.23
CA VAL A 154 -13.09 2.53 9.27
C VAL A 154 -14.02 1.61 10.10
N TYR A 155 -14.55 0.53 9.51
CA TYR A 155 -15.44 -0.44 10.17
C TYR A 155 -14.74 -1.53 10.97
N LYS A 156 -13.41 -1.44 11.16
CA LYS A 156 -12.58 -2.40 11.91
C LYS A 156 -12.76 -3.88 11.48
N PRO A 157 -12.69 -4.19 10.18
CA PRO A 157 -12.88 -5.55 9.68
C PRO A 157 -11.86 -6.56 10.23
N LEU A 158 -10.66 -6.11 10.63
CA LEU A 158 -9.65 -6.95 11.29
C LEU A 158 -10.05 -7.41 12.71
N VAL A 159 -11.01 -6.74 13.34
CA VAL A 159 -11.53 -7.12 14.66
C VAL A 159 -12.72 -8.07 14.51
N THR A 160 -13.54 -7.87 13.47
CA THR A 160 -14.81 -8.57 13.27
C THR A 160 -14.67 -9.86 12.47
N SER A 161 -13.68 -9.97 11.58
CA SER A 161 -13.42 -11.17 10.77
C SER A 161 -12.19 -11.93 11.25
N PHE A 162 -12.37 -13.23 11.52
CA PHE A 162 -11.28 -14.13 11.86
C PHE A 162 -10.36 -14.37 10.65
N GLU A 163 -10.94 -14.43 9.46
CA GLU A 163 -10.26 -14.67 8.19
C GLU A 163 -9.28 -13.54 7.87
N LEU A 164 -9.73 -12.28 7.93
CA LEU A 164 -8.87 -11.12 7.69
C LEU A 164 -7.79 -10.98 8.76
N LYS A 165 -8.13 -11.26 10.02
CA LYS A 165 -7.16 -11.29 11.12
C LYS A 165 -6.08 -12.35 10.90
N HIS A 166 -6.44 -13.52 10.36
CA HIS A 166 -5.49 -14.57 10.00
C HIS A 166 -4.58 -14.13 8.85
N LYS A 167 -5.14 -13.64 7.73
CA LYS A 167 -4.38 -13.11 6.59
C LYS A 167 -3.39 -12.01 7.01
N MET A 168 -3.81 -11.11 7.91
CA MET A 168 -2.95 -10.07 8.49
C MET A 168 -1.86 -10.64 9.41
N SER A 169 -2.18 -11.67 10.19
CA SER A 169 -1.21 -12.33 11.07
C SER A 169 -0.13 -13.06 10.28
N GLU A 170 -0.48 -13.70 9.17
CA GLU A 170 0.50 -14.28 8.22
C GLU A 170 1.45 -13.21 7.66
N LEU A 171 0.90 -12.05 7.28
CA LEU A 171 1.68 -10.90 6.81
C LEU A 171 2.66 -10.40 7.89
N LEU A 172 2.25 -10.42 9.15
CA LEU A 172 3.08 -9.98 10.29
C LEU A 172 4.13 -11.03 10.71
N MET A 173 3.85 -12.32 10.57
CA MET A 173 4.77 -13.40 10.98
C MET A 173 5.87 -13.67 9.98
N ALA A 174 5.67 -13.35 8.70
CA ALA A 174 6.67 -13.63 7.67
C ALA A 174 7.87 -12.64 7.67
N ALA A 175 7.88 -11.61 8.53
CA ALA A 175 8.84 -10.48 8.52
C ALA A 175 10.19 -10.74 9.21
#